data_AF-A0A412T1S4-F1
#
_entry.id   AF-A0A412T1S4-F1
#
_cell.length_a   1.000
_cell.length_b   1.000
_cell.length_c   1.000
_cell.angle_alpha   90.00
_cell.angle_beta   90.00
_cell.angle_gamma   90.00
#
_symmetry.space_group_name_H-M   'P 1'
#
loop_
_entity.id
_entity.type
_entity.pdbx_description
1 polymer ?
#
loop_
_entity_poly.entity_id
_entity_poly.type
_entity_poly.pdbx_seq_one_letter_code
_entity_poly.pdbx_strand_id
1 'polypeptide(L)'
;MDKRAQRCLVALAQQQKGYCTMTPDEELQVFKLISTAGTAKSAYMEAIKHAKDGRADKSPALIADGDANFLESHDVHLEMISSAAQGVNAPASLIQVHAEDQLMTTEVTKAFARELVDLYRMIDAMQNRIDELEKKVNAA
;
A
#
# COMPACT_ATOMS: atom_id res chain seq x y z
N MET A 1 -40.57 -33.19 13.68
CA MET A 1 -39.88 -32.91 12.39
C MET A 1 -38.80 -33.98 12.19
N ASP A 2 -38.60 -34.46 10.96
CA ASP A 2 -37.57 -35.46 10.64
C ASP A 2 -36.16 -34.86 10.79
N LYS A 3 -35.23 -35.65 11.36
CA LYS A 3 -33.82 -35.29 11.56
C LYS A 3 -33.14 -34.85 10.26
N ARG A 4 -33.62 -35.32 9.10
CA ARG A 4 -33.13 -34.88 7.78
C ARG A 4 -33.55 -33.45 7.43
N ALA A 5 -34.80 -33.07 7.75
CA ALA A 5 -35.29 -31.72 7.60
C ALA A 5 -34.61 -30.76 8.59
N GLN A 6 -34.31 -31.23 9.80
CA GLN A 6 -33.62 -30.44 10.82
C GLN A 6 -32.14 -30.20 10.47
N ARG A 7 -31.46 -31.18 9.84
CA ARG A 7 -30.11 -30.99 9.27
C ARG A 7 -30.10 -30.02 8.09
N CYS A 8 -31.11 -30.08 7.23
CA CYS A 8 -31.25 -29.16 6.10
C CYS A 8 -31.50 -27.72 6.58
N LEU A 9 -32.34 -27.53 7.61
CA LEU A 9 -32.59 -26.22 8.24
C LEU A 9 -31.36 -25.62 8.92
N VAL A 10 -30.49 -26.43 9.54
CA VAL A 10 -29.24 -25.94 10.14
C VAL A 10 -28.24 -25.53 9.06
N ALA A 11 -28.12 -26.30 7.97
CA ALA A 11 -27.28 -25.93 6.82
C ALA A 11 -27.82 -24.66 6.10
N LEU A 12 -29.13 -24.51 6.01
CA LEU A 12 -29.79 -23.31 5.46
C LEU A 12 -29.70 -22.11 6.42
N ALA A 13 -29.72 -22.30 7.74
CA ALA A 13 -29.48 -21.23 8.71
C ALA A 13 -28.02 -20.76 8.71
N GLN A 14 -27.08 -21.65 8.36
CA GLN A 14 -25.69 -21.27 8.07
C GLN A 14 -25.57 -20.52 6.75
N GLN A 15 -26.39 -20.84 5.73
CA GLN A 15 -26.46 -20.10 4.47
C GLN A 15 -27.28 -18.78 4.55
N GLN A 16 -28.17 -18.62 5.52
CA GLN A 16 -28.98 -17.40 5.73
C GLN A 16 -28.29 -16.32 6.58
N LYS A 17 -27.09 -16.59 7.13
CA LYS A 17 -26.19 -15.55 7.65
C LYS A 17 -25.46 -14.86 6.49
N GLY A 18 -26.20 -14.12 5.66
CA GLY A 18 -25.69 -13.41 4.49
C GLY A 18 -24.78 -12.20 4.79
N TYR A 19 -24.32 -12.03 6.03
CA TYR A 19 -23.23 -11.13 6.41
C TYR A 19 -22.30 -11.92 7.31
N CYS A 20 -21.15 -12.33 6.77
CA CYS A 20 -20.02 -12.69 7.61
C CYS A 20 -19.48 -11.36 8.14
N THR A 21 -19.77 -11.05 9.40
CA THR A 21 -19.29 -9.84 10.06
C THR A 21 -17.85 -10.07 10.48
N MET A 22 -16.95 -9.14 10.12
CA MET A 22 -15.61 -9.13 10.67
C MET A 22 -15.70 -9.09 12.21
N THR A 23 -14.79 -9.80 12.86
CA THR A 23 -14.56 -9.65 14.29
C THR A 23 -13.97 -8.26 14.57
N PRO A 24 -14.14 -7.71 15.78
CA PRO A 24 -13.53 -6.42 16.13
C PRO A 24 -12.01 -6.37 15.90
N ASP A 25 -11.33 -7.51 16.07
CA ASP A 25 -9.88 -7.61 15.84
C ASP A 25 -9.54 -7.55 14.34
N GLU A 26 -10.32 -8.24 13.49
CA GLU A 26 -10.18 -8.15 12.02
C GLU A 26 -10.49 -6.74 11.50
N GLU A 27 -11.52 -6.08 12.05
CA GLU A 27 -11.82 -4.68 11.71
C GLU A 27 -10.65 -3.77 12.04
N LEU A 28 -10.04 -3.95 13.22
CA LEU A 28 -8.88 -3.17 13.63
C LEU A 28 -7.67 -3.42 12.73
N GLN A 29 -7.41 -4.66 12.33
CA GLN A 29 -6.37 -5.01 11.36
C GLN A 29 -6.60 -4.33 10.01
N VAL A 30 -7.83 -4.38 9.48
CA VAL A 30 -8.20 -3.72 8.22
C VAL A 30 -7.99 -2.21 8.28
N PHE A 31 -8.44 -1.53 9.35
CA PHE A 31 -8.24 -0.09 9.50
C PHE A 31 -6.76 0.27 9.70
N LYS A 32 -6.01 -0.56 10.45
CA LYS A 32 -4.57 -0.38 10.62
C LYS A 32 -3.85 -0.49 9.27
N LEU A 33 -4.21 -1.47 8.45
CA LEU A 33 -3.63 -1.68 7.12
C LEU A 33 -3.94 -0.50 6.18
N ILE A 34 -5.20 -0.02 6.16
CA ILE A 34 -5.59 1.19 5.40
C ILE A 34 -4.76 2.41 5.82
N SER A 35 -4.65 2.65 7.13
CA SER A 35 -3.96 3.83 7.66
C SER A 35 -2.47 3.80 7.34
N THR A 36 -1.80 2.69 7.66
CA THR A 36 -0.34 2.54 7.49
C THR A 36 0.05 2.51 6.02
N ALA A 37 -0.69 1.79 5.16
CA ALA A 37 -0.48 1.82 3.71
C ALA A 37 -0.73 3.23 3.13
N GLY A 38 -1.79 3.91 3.58
CA GLY A 38 -2.12 5.28 3.14
C GLY A 38 -1.03 6.30 3.51
N THR A 39 -0.49 6.21 4.73
CA THR A 39 0.64 7.05 5.16
C THR A 39 1.89 6.76 4.33
N ALA A 40 2.22 5.48 4.13
CA ALA A 40 3.36 5.08 3.31
C ALA A 40 3.25 5.61 1.87
N LYS A 41 2.08 5.44 1.24
CA LYS A 41 1.80 5.92 -0.12
C LYS A 41 1.97 7.43 -0.22
N SER A 42 1.46 8.16 0.76
CA SER A 42 1.62 9.63 0.84
C SER A 42 3.09 10.03 0.87
N ALA A 43 3.90 9.38 1.71
CA ALA A 43 5.33 9.66 1.81
C ALA A 43 6.08 9.37 0.49
N TYR A 44 5.79 8.25 -0.17
CA TYR A 44 6.38 7.94 -1.48
C TYR A 44 5.99 8.96 -2.56
N MET A 45 4.72 9.37 -2.60
CA MET A 45 4.24 10.38 -3.55
C MET A 45 4.88 11.75 -3.28
N GLU A 46 5.10 12.11 -2.02
CA GLU A 46 5.79 13.34 -1.64
C GLU A 46 7.28 13.29 -2.01
N ALA A 47 7.94 12.13 -1.86
CA ALA A 47 9.31 11.92 -2.31
C ALA A 47 9.46 12.14 -3.83
N ILE A 48 8.53 11.61 -4.63
CA ILE A 48 8.46 11.82 -6.08
C ILE A 48 8.28 13.31 -6.39
N LYS A 49 7.35 13.97 -5.69
CA LYS A 49 7.08 15.40 -5.90
C LYS A 49 8.30 16.26 -5.60
N HIS A 50 9.01 15.99 -4.51
CA HIS A 50 10.23 16.70 -4.18
C HIS A 50 11.33 16.51 -5.23
N ALA A 51 11.55 15.28 -5.71
CA ALA A 51 12.51 15.03 -6.77
C ALA A 51 12.13 15.75 -8.07
N LYS A 52 10.84 15.73 -8.46
CA LYS A 52 10.33 16.45 -9.63
C LYS A 52 10.56 17.96 -9.54
N ASP A 53 10.52 18.53 -8.34
CA ASP A 53 10.74 19.96 -8.09
C ASP A 53 12.24 20.33 -7.98
N GLY A 54 13.16 19.44 -8.39
CA GLY A 54 14.61 19.66 -8.28
C GLY A 54 15.16 19.55 -6.85
N ARG A 55 14.39 18.95 -5.93
CA ARG A 55 14.73 18.78 -4.50
C ARG A 55 14.87 17.30 -4.14
N ALA A 56 15.60 16.56 -4.97
CA ALA A 56 15.79 15.11 -4.82
C ALA A 56 16.66 14.71 -3.61
N ASP A 57 17.27 15.68 -2.94
CA ASP A 57 17.95 15.55 -1.65
C ASP A 57 16.98 15.22 -0.49
N LYS A 58 15.71 15.65 -0.60
CA LYS A 58 14.67 15.42 0.41
C LYS A 58 14.00 14.05 0.28
N SER A 59 14.05 13.45 -0.90
CA SER A 59 13.37 12.18 -1.20
C SER A 59 13.81 10.99 -0.34
N PRO A 60 15.11 10.79 0.03
CA PRO A 60 15.53 9.66 0.84
C PRO A 60 14.85 9.55 2.20
N ALA A 61 14.66 10.69 2.89
CA ALA A 61 14.01 10.71 4.20
C ALA A 61 12.53 10.29 4.10
N LEU A 62 11.83 10.77 3.07
CA LEU A 62 10.44 10.43 2.80
C LEU A 62 10.27 8.97 2.35
N ILE A 63 11.21 8.44 1.54
CA ILE A 63 11.21 7.02 1.18
C ILE A 63 11.41 6.16 2.44
N ALA A 64 12.33 6.54 3.34
CA ALA A 64 12.57 5.79 4.57
C ALA A 64 11.35 5.81 5.51
N ASP A 65 10.69 6.96 5.66
CA ASP A 65 9.44 7.07 6.42
C ASP A 65 8.31 6.23 5.80
N GLY A 66 8.19 6.27 4.47
CA GLY A 66 7.27 5.40 3.73
C GLY A 66 7.57 3.92 3.93
N ASP A 67 8.85 3.53 3.93
CA ASP A 67 9.31 2.15 4.12
C ASP A 67 8.94 1.62 5.51
N ALA A 68 9.07 2.45 6.55
CA ALA A 68 8.69 2.10 7.92
C ALA A 68 7.18 1.85 8.04
N ASN A 69 6.36 2.77 7.53
CA ASN A 69 4.90 2.61 7.53
C ASN A 69 4.44 1.42 6.67
N PHE A 70 5.09 1.20 5.52
CA PHE A 70 4.76 0.09 4.64
C PHE A 70 5.08 -1.26 5.31
N LEU A 71 6.20 -1.36 6.02
CA LEU A 71 6.56 -2.58 6.76
C LEU A 71 5.48 -2.94 7.79
N GLU A 72 4.99 -1.94 8.54
CA GLU A 72 3.90 -2.16 9.50
C GLU A 72 2.62 -2.67 8.80
N SER A 73 2.27 -2.10 7.65
CA SER A 73 1.11 -2.55 6.87
C SER A 73 1.29 -3.97 6.31
N HIS A 74 2.52 -4.31 5.92
CA HIS A 74 2.86 -5.61 5.37
C HIS A 74 2.84 -6.71 6.45
N ASP A 75 3.28 -6.41 7.67
CA ASP A 75 3.22 -7.35 8.79
C ASP A 75 1.77 -7.72 9.12
N VAL A 76 0.86 -6.73 9.18
CA VAL A 76 -0.58 -6.97 9.36
C VAL A 76 -1.15 -7.82 8.23
N HIS A 77 -0.74 -7.56 6.98
CA HIS A 77 -1.19 -8.34 5.84
C HIS A 77 -0.75 -9.82 5.92
N LEU A 78 0.49 -10.07 6.36
CA LEU A 78 0.98 -11.44 6.58
C LEU A 78 0.20 -12.17 7.67
N GLU A 79 -0.17 -11.49 8.76
CA GLU A 79 -1.04 -12.05 9.80
C GLU A 79 -2.42 -12.43 9.24
N MET A 80 -3.01 -11.60 8.39
CA MET A 80 -4.29 -11.88 7.73
C MET A 80 -4.18 -13.11 6.80
N ILE A 81 -3.12 -13.22 5.99
CA ILE A 81 -2.87 -14.39 5.13
C ILE A 81 -2.70 -15.67 5.98
N SER A 82 -1.90 -15.59 7.04
CA SER A 82 -1.67 -16.71 7.96
C SER A 82 -2.98 -17.21 8.58
N SER A 83 -3.85 -16.27 8.99
CA SER A 83 -5.16 -16.57 9.56
C SER A 83 -6.09 -17.21 8.53
N ALA A 84 -6.14 -16.68 7.30
CA ALA A 84 -6.92 -17.25 6.22
C ALA A 84 -6.48 -18.68 5.86
N ALA A 85 -5.17 -18.95 5.83
CA ALA A 85 -4.62 -20.28 5.55
C ALA A 85 -5.00 -21.33 6.61
N GLN A 86 -5.31 -20.92 7.84
CA GLN A 86 -5.77 -21.80 8.93
C GLN A 86 -7.26 -22.18 8.79
N GLY A 87 -7.93 -21.77 7.71
CA GLY A 87 -9.32 -22.12 7.43
C GLY A 87 -10.33 -21.10 7.94
N VAL A 88 -9.88 -19.92 8.37
CA VAL A 88 -10.73 -18.75 8.63
C VAL A 88 -11.16 -18.14 7.29
N ASN A 89 -12.02 -18.86 6.56
CA ASN A 89 -12.53 -18.43 5.26
C ASN A 89 -13.83 -17.64 5.46
N ALA A 90 -13.71 -16.36 5.79
CA ALA A 90 -14.82 -15.41 5.72
C ALA A 90 -14.88 -14.78 4.31
N PRO A 91 -16.08 -14.56 3.72
CA PRO A 91 -16.24 -13.68 2.58
C PRO A 91 -15.62 -12.30 2.86
N ALA A 92 -14.71 -11.85 2.00
CA ALA A 92 -14.07 -10.55 2.16
C ALA A 92 -15.11 -9.42 2.11
N SER A 93 -15.05 -8.52 3.09
CA SER A 93 -15.88 -7.31 3.11
C SER A 93 -15.34 -6.29 2.08
N LEU A 94 -16.20 -5.35 1.62
CA LEU A 94 -15.75 -4.29 0.72
C LEU A 94 -14.58 -3.48 1.29
N ILE A 95 -14.58 -3.23 2.60
CA ILE A 95 -13.51 -2.47 3.26
C ILE A 95 -12.21 -3.28 3.38
N GLN A 96 -12.30 -4.61 3.54
CA GLN A 96 -11.11 -5.47 3.48
C GLN A 96 -10.50 -5.49 2.07
N VAL A 97 -11.33 -5.65 1.03
CA VAL A 97 -10.86 -5.55 -0.37
C VAL A 97 -10.21 -4.19 -0.63
N HIS A 98 -10.83 -3.11 -0.14
CA HIS A 98 -10.24 -1.77 -0.25
C HIS A 98 -8.89 -1.65 0.46
N ALA A 99 -8.73 -2.29 1.62
CA ALA A 99 -7.47 -2.31 2.35
C ALA A 99 -6.38 -3.06 1.58
N GLU A 100 -6.68 -4.24 1.05
CA GLU A 100 -5.78 -5.02 0.20
C GLU A 100 -5.37 -4.25 -1.07
N ASP A 101 -6.32 -3.57 -1.73
CA ASP A 101 -6.05 -2.69 -2.88
C ASP A 101 -5.11 -1.53 -2.49
N GLN A 102 -5.32 -0.92 -1.32
CA GLN A 102 -4.47 0.17 -0.84
C GLN A 102 -3.04 -0.30 -0.57
N LEU A 103 -2.86 -1.47 0.05
CA LEU A 103 -1.54 -2.05 0.27
C LEU A 103 -0.82 -2.35 -1.04
N MET A 104 -1.46 -3.09 -1.95
CA MET A 104 -0.83 -3.48 -3.22
C MET A 104 -0.49 -2.27 -4.09
N THR A 105 -1.39 -1.28 -4.17
CA THR A 105 -1.07 -0.04 -4.90
C THR A 105 0.05 0.76 -4.24
N THR A 106 0.20 0.68 -2.91
CA THR A 106 1.31 1.30 -2.18
C THR A 106 2.63 0.61 -2.48
N GLU A 107 2.66 -0.72 -2.57
CA GLU A 107 3.85 -1.48 -2.94
C GLU A 107 4.37 -1.10 -4.34
N VAL A 108 3.45 -1.00 -5.31
CA VAL A 108 3.81 -0.54 -6.66
C VAL A 108 4.25 0.92 -6.64
N THR A 109 3.59 1.78 -5.84
CA THR A 109 3.98 3.19 -5.69
C THR A 109 5.40 3.32 -5.11
N LYS A 110 5.76 2.49 -4.13
CA LYS A 110 7.12 2.42 -3.57
C LYS A 110 8.16 2.09 -4.62
N ALA A 111 7.89 1.06 -5.44
CA ALA A 111 8.79 0.66 -6.51
C ALA A 111 9.01 1.82 -7.50
N PHE A 112 7.92 2.46 -7.95
CA PHE A 112 8.01 3.61 -8.84
C PHE A 112 8.63 4.85 -8.20
N ALA A 113 8.43 5.07 -6.90
CA ALA A 113 9.02 6.22 -6.24
C ALA A 113 10.54 6.21 -6.28
N ARG A 114 11.16 5.04 -6.09
CA ARG A 114 12.61 4.88 -6.19
C ARG A 114 13.11 5.16 -7.60
N GLU A 115 12.51 4.51 -8.60
CA GLU A 115 12.89 4.70 -10.01
C GLU A 115 12.68 6.15 -10.49
N LEU A 116 11.57 6.79 -10.11
CA LEU A 116 11.27 8.17 -10.51
C LEU A 116 12.19 9.18 -9.82
N VAL A 117 12.51 8.98 -8.53
CA VAL A 117 13.46 9.85 -7.82
C VAL A 117 14.84 9.79 -8.48
N ASP A 118 15.30 8.59 -8.83
CA ASP A 118 16.60 8.44 -9.50
C ASP A 118 16.58 9.00 -10.93
N LEU A 119 15.47 8.82 -11.66
CA LEU A 119 15.28 9.46 -12.97
C LEU A 119 15.36 10.99 -12.89
N TYR A 120 14.66 11.61 -11.92
CA TYR A 120 14.70 13.06 -11.74
C TYR A 120 16.09 13.56 -11.36
N ARG A 121 16.85 12.82 -10.53
CA ARG A 121 18.27 13.15 -10.25
C ARG A 121 19.12 13.15 -11.51
N MET A 122 18.93 12.18 -12.39
CA MET A 122 19.65 12.13 -13.67
C MET A 122 19.30 13.33 -14.55
N ILE A 123 18.03 13.71 -14.61
CA ILE A 123 17.56 14.89 -15.36
C ILE A 123 18.20 16.16 -14.81
N ASP A 124 18.18 16.37 -13.49
CA ASP A 124 18.79 17.55 -12.85
C ASP A 124 20.31 17.61 -13.12
N ALA A 125 21.01 16.48 -13.02
CA ALA A 125 22.43 16.40 -13.32
C ALA A 125 22.73 16.73 -14.79
N MET A 126 21.88 16.28 -15.72
CA MET A 126 22.01 16.64 -17.13
C MET A 126 21.75 18.12 -17.38
N GLN A 127 20.72 18.71 -16.76
CA GLN A 127 20.42 20.14 -16.87
C GLN A 127 21.59 21.00 -16.37
N ASN A 128 22.15 20.66 -15.21
CA ASN A 128 23.32 21.36 -14.67
C ASN A 128 24.53 21.32 -15.63
N ARG A 129 24.77 20.17 -16.28
CA ARG A 129 25.85 20.03 -17.28
C ARG A 129 25.59 20.87 -18.53
N ILE A 130 24.34 20.96 -18.98
CA ILE A 130 23.96 21.81 -20.11
C ILE A 130 24.21 23.28 -19.77
N ASP A 131 23.74 23.74 -18.61
CA ASP A 131 23.92 25.12 -18.15
C ASP A 131 25.42 25.49 -18.03
N GLU A 132 26.26 24.57 -17.55
CA GLU A 132 27.72 24.74 -17.51
C GLU A 132 28.36 24.89 -18.89
N LEU A 133 27.89 24.11 -19.87
CA LEU A 133 28.39 24.18 -21.24
C LEU A 133 27.97 25.48 -21.93
N GLU A 134 26.71 25.89 -21.76
CA GLU A 134 26.21 27.17 -22.29
C GLU A 134 27.02 28.36 -21.76
N LYS A 135 27.36 28.35 -20.46
CA LYS A 135 28.24 29.37 -19.85
C LYS A 135 29.63 29.39 -20.49
N LYS A 136 30.21 28.22 -20.78
CA LYS A 136 31.54 28.13 -21.42
C LYS A 136 31.52 28.63 -22.86
N VAL A 137 30.47 28.30 -23.62
CA VAL A 137 30.30 28.77 -25.00
C VAL A 137 30.12 30.28 -25.04
N ASN A 138 29.29 30.84 -24.16
CA ASN A 138 29.04 32.29 -24.12
C ASN A 138 30.23 33.11 -23.58
N ALA A 139 31.21 32.46 -22.96
CA ALA A 139 32.42 33.08 -22.45
C ALA A 139 33.62 33.02 -23.43
N ALA A 140 33.47 32.29 -24.55
CA ALA A 140 34.49 32.13 -25.61
C ALA A 140 34.19 33.06 -26.80
#